data_AF-A0A928JIG2-F1
#
_entry.id   AF-A0A928JIG2-F1
#
_cell.length_a   1.000
_cell.length_b   1.000
_cell.length_c   1.000
_cell.angle_alpha   90.00
_cell.angle_beta   90.00
_cell.angle_gamma   90.00
#
_symmetry.space_group_name_H-M   'P 1'
#
loop_
_entity.id
_entity.type
_entity.pdbx_description
1 polymer ?
#
loop_
_entity_poly.entity_id
_entity_poly.type
_entity_poly.pdbx_seq_one_letter_code
_entity_poly.pdbx_strand_id
1 'polypeptide(L)'
;MIIGGTCMENNPNFCEENNTDKEVSTRRKVLNITLICILSVLVLTAAITGSMMLIDYLGVDTSVATPDETTVPVTTIEITTEAQETDPTLPDGTPYTDRQDWEKLLSINSDVKGWIHIPNTAINYPVLKSEEDGYGYQYYLHRALDGSYEYAGSIFIDYRSSEGVKSKNIITHGHKMNNGTMYHDLINYGAYTGDLDYYKQAPTLFFNTPEGVEQWVIFSVYKTNTLERHGDFFNYFHGDFASDAQFMNYVYNIKMRSLFNIPVPINEDDQIITLSTCSHEYTDFRTVVVARKVRQGESVKEYIDKATVNNEAWWPDVYYTDHSTPRPEITTFRTEYEKGNLPWYDGEGNLEGSEFLKGAQGNKSFTVIFLDWDGSILSTQTVTQGKSATPPADPVHPDDDYYHYVFKEWQLDYTNVTKNMTIAPSFTPVHKEQ
;
A
#
# COMPACT_ATOMS: atom_id res chain seq x y z
N MET A 1 62.94 42.45 36.17
CA MET A 1 62.27 43.08 37.32
C MET A 1 61.24 42.07 37.81
N ILE A 2 61.49 41.23 38.83
CA ILE A 2 61.43 41.53 40.30
C ILE A 2 60.25 42.48 40.61
N ILE A 3 59.28 42.24 41.51
CA ILE A 3 59.14 41.41 42.73
C ILE A 3 57.68 40.84 42.74
N GLY A 4 57.25 39.73 43.35
CA GLY A 4 57.90 38.70 44.19
C GLY A 4 57.20 38.57 45.57
N GLY A 5 56.73 37.38 45.97
CA GLY A 5 55.91 37.19 47.20
C GLY A 5 55.73 35.72 47.63
N THR A 6 56.62 35.24 48.49
CA THR A 6 56.60 33.90 49.11
C THR A 6 55.71 33.84 50.34
N CYS A 7 55.00 32.73 50.54
CA CYS A 7 54.60 32.26 51.87
C CYS A 7 55.26 30.90 52.16
N MET A 8 55.88 30.78 53.34
CA MET A 8 56.54 29.57 53.81
C MET A 8 55.55 28.59 54.45
N GLU A 9 56.03 27.36 54.65
CA GLU A 9 55.36 26.29 55.37
C GLU A 9 55.01 26.68 56.83
N ASN A 10 53.86 26.15 57.31
CA ASN A 10 53.59 25.63 58.67
C ASN A 10 52.16 25.90 59.18
N ASN A 11 51.13 25.38 58.49
CA ASN A 11 49.91 24.87 59.14
C ASN A 11 49.07 24.01 58.16
N PRO A 12 49.01 22.68 58.28
CA PRO A 12 48.19 21.84 57.38
C PRO A 12 46.68 22.06 57.57
N ASN A 13 46.23 22.45 58.76
CA ASN A 13 44.81 22.44 59.11
C ASN A 13 43.99 23.58 58.47
N PHE A 14 44.63 24.65 57.96
CA PHE A 14 43.91 25.80 57.39
C PHE A 14 43.42 25.57 55.94
N CYS A 15 43.98 24.57 55.25
CA CYS A 15 43.58 24.21 53.89
C CYS A 15 42.49 23.13 53.84
N GLU A 16 42.34 22.30 54.88
CA GLU A 16 41.32 21.25 54.93
C GLU A 16 39.92 21.82 55.23
N GLU A 17 39.77 22.70 56.23
CA GLU A 17 38.47 23.30 56.60
C GLU A 17 37.77 23.97 55.40
N ASN A 18 38.51 24.79 54.65
CA ASN A 18 38.00 25.52 53.47
C ASN A 18 37.57 24.61 52.31
N ASN A 19 38.06 23.37 52.25
CA ASN A 19 37.72 22.42 51.20
C ASN A 19 36.52 21.55 51.62
N THR A 20 36.48 21.11 52.88
CA THR A 20 35.32 20.40 53.45
C THR A 20 34.04 21.23 53.43
N ASP A 21 34.10 22.53 53.77
CA ASP A 21 32.91 23.39 53.72
C ASP A 21 32.42 23.63 52.27
N LYS A 22 33.32 23.69 51.29
CA LYS A 22 32.96 23.76 49.87
C LYS A 22 32.32 22.47 49.38
N GLU A 23 32.83 21.30 49.76
CA GLU A 23 32.20 20.01 49.45
C GLU A 23 30.81 19.89 50.11
N VAL A 24 30.68 20.20 51.39
CA VAL A 24 29.38 20.13 52.11
C VAL A 24 28.37 21.12 51.53
N SER A 25 28.78 22.35 51.19
CA SER A 25 27.95 23.34 50.50
C SER A 25 27.51 22.85 49.11
N THR A 26 28.42 22.24 48.35
CA THR A 26 28.13 21.72 47.00
C THR A 26 27.20 20.50 47.06
N ARG A 27 27.45 19.54 47.96
CA ARG A 27 26.58 18.38 48.18
C ARG A 27 25.18 18.81 48.64
N ARG A 28 25.05 19.81 49.51
CA ARG A 28 23.74 20.39 49.89
C ARG A 28 23.02 21.06 48.71
N LYS A 29 23.73 21.79 47.84
CA LYS A 29 23.15 22.38 46.62
C LYS A 29 22.67 21.31 45.64
N VAL A 30 23.48 20.28 45.36
CA VAL A 30 23.11 19.17 44.48
C VAL A 30 21.93 18.39 45.05
N LEU A 31 21.92 18.10 46.36
CA LEU A 31 20.80 17.41 47.01
C LEU A 31 19.51 18.23 46.91
N ASN A 32 19.56 19.55 47.14
CA ASN A 32 18.40 20.43 47.01
C ASN A 32 17.89 20.51 45.56
N ILE A 33 18.79 20.62 44.56
CA ILE A 33 18.40 20.59 43.14
C ILE A 33 17.74 19.25 42.79
N THR A 34 18.31 18.13 43.24
CA THR A 34 17.75 16.79 43.02
C THR A 34 16.37 16.66 43.66
N LEU A 35 16.18 17.17 44.88
CA LEU A 35 14.86 17.19 45.55
C LEU A 35 13.84 18.02 44.76
N ILE A 36 14.23 19.18 44.24
CA ILE A 36 13.37 20.06 43.43
C ILE A 36 13.00 19.37 42.10
N CYS A 37 13.94 18.67 41.46
CA CYS A 37 13.67 17.88 40.26
C CYS A 37 12.70 16.72 40.54
N ILE A 38 12.85 16.01 41.66
CA ILE A 38 11.91 14.94 42.06
C ILE A 38 10.52 15.52 42.36
N LEU A 39 10.43 16.63 43.10
CA LEU A 39 9.17 17.31 43.40
C LEU A 39 8.46 17.84 42.14
N SER A 40 9.20 18.42 41.19
CA SER A 40 8.60 18.90 39.93
C SER A 40 8.12 17.76 39.05
N VAL A 41 8.85 16.64 38.97
CA VAL A 41 8.38 15.42 38.28
C VAL A 41 7.13 14.85 38.97
N LEU A 42 7.10 14.76 40.30
CA LEU A 42 5.93 14.28 41.04
C LEU A 42 4.70 15.18 40.80
N VAL A 43 4.86 16.50 40.84
CA VAL A 43 3.78 17.46 40.53
C VAL A 43 3.30 17.33 39.09
N LEU A 44 4.21 17.16 38.12
CA LEU A 44 3.86 16.89 36.72
C LEU A 44 3.08 15.58 36.57
N THR A 45 3.54 14.48 37.19
CA THR A 45 2.81 13.20 37.14
C THR A 45 1.43 13.30 37.78
N ALA A 46 1.30 13.99 38.93
CA ALA A 46 0.02 14.19 39.60
C ALA A 46 -0.95 15.06 38.77
N ALA A 47 -0.43 16.08 38.06
CA ALA A 47 -1.22 16.89 37.14
C ALA A 47 -1.68 16.11 35.90
N ILE A 48 -0.83 15.23 35.36
CA ILE A 48 -1.18 14.35 34.24
C ILE A 48 -2.23 13.31 34.68
N THR A 49 -2.02 12.59 35.80
CA THR A 49 -3.01 11.62 36.28
C THR A 49 -4.32 12.29 36.72
N GLY A 50 -4.24 13.48 37.31
CA GLY A 50 -5.41 14.27 37.71
C GLY A 50 -6.20 14.81 36.52
N SER A 51 -5.54 15.20 35.43
CA SER A 51 -6.22 15.60 34.19
C SER A 51 -6.81 14.41 33.44
N MET A 52 -6.15 13.26 33.41
CA MET A 52 -6.74 12.01 32.87
C MET A 52 -7.99 11.59 33.64
N MET A 53 -7.93 11.53 34.98
CA MET A 53 -9.12 11.25 35.80
C MET A 53 -10.22 12.31 35.67
N LEU A 54 -9.88 13.57 35.38
CA LEU A 54 -10.88 14.63 35.14
C LEU A 54 -11.56 14.49 33.77
N ILE A 55 -10.83 14.04 32.75
CA ILE A 55 -11.38 13.70 31.42
C ILE A 55 -12.37 12.53 31.55
N ASP A 56 -11.97 11.46 32.26
CA ASP A 56 -12.84 10.32 32.55
C ASP A 56 -14.08 10.72 33.37
N TYR A 57 -13.92 11.55 34.40
CA TYR A 57 -15.02 12.01 35.28
C TYR A 57 -16.00 12.96 34.58
N LEU A 58 -15.52 13.79 33.66
CA LEU A 58 -16.37 14.71 32.89
C LEU A 58 -16.98 14.07 31.63
N GLY A 59 -16.60 12.84 31.29
CA GLY A 59 -17.07 12.16 30.08
C GLY A 59 -16.72 12.90 28.79
N VAL A 60 -15.62 13.68 28.79
CA VAL A 60 -15.17 14.42 27.62
C VAL A 60 -14.39 13.45 26.73
N ASP A 61 -15.13 12.73 25.89
CA ASP A 61 -14.53 11.86 24.89
C ASP A 61 -13.64 12.69 23.96
N THR A 62 -12.34 12.39 23.97
CA THR A 62 -11.34 13.03 23.09
C THR A 62 -10.97 12.14 21.92
N SER A 63 -11.63 10.98 21.77
CA SER A 63 -11.82 10.45 20.43
C SER A 63 -12.72 11.42 19.66
N VAL A 64 -12.33 11.74 18.42
CA VAL A 64 -13.31 12.23 17.46
C VAL A 64 -14.27 11.08 17.28
N ALA A 65 -15.49 11.21 17.80
CA ALA A 65 -16.50 10.18 17.69
C ALA A 65 -16.71 9.82 16.21
N THR A 66 -16.18 8.66 15.82
CA THR A 66 -16.54 8.02 14.55
C THR A 66 -18.05 7.80 14.59
N PRO A 67 -18.83 8.33 13.64
CA PRO A 67 -20.27 8.12 13.60
C PRO A 67 -20.60 6.63 13.67
N ASP A 68 -21.60 6.29 14.48
CA ASP A 68 -21.99 4.89 14.73
C ASP A 68 -22.39 4.21 13.40
N GLU A 69 -21.61 3.18 13.04
CA GLU A 69 -21.68 2.48 11.76
C GLU A 69 -22.94 1.60 11.61
N THR A 70 -23.80 1.54 12.64
CA THR A 70 -24.88 0.53 12.75
C THR A 70 -26.30 1.02 12.49
N THR A 71 -26.55 2.31 12.22
CA THR A 71 -27.94 2.85 12.18
C THR A 71 -28.32 3.73 10.97
N VAL A 72 -27.52 3.79 9.90
CA VAL A 72 -27.90 4.55 8.68
C VAL A 72 -28.75 3.69 7.73
N PRO A 73 -30.01 4.09 7.42
CA PRO A 73 -30.82 3.41 6.43
C PRO A 73 -30.31 3.77 5.03
N VAL A 74 -29.63 2.83 4.37
CA VAL A 74 -29.27 2.97 2.95
C VAL A 74 -30.56 3.11 2.15
N THR A 75 -30.69 4.23 1.42
CA THR A 75 -31.82 4.47 0.52
C THR A 75 -31.73 3.52 -0.67
N THR A 76 -32.27 2.32 -0.49
CA THR A 76 -32.41 1.34 -1.56
C THR A 76 -33.49 1.86 -2.49
N ILE A 77 -33.09 2.40 -3.64
CA ILE A 77 -34.05 2.88 -4.65
C ILE A 77 -34.63 1.65 -5.34
N GLU A 78 -35.83 1.23 -4.95
CA GLU A 78 -36.61 0.28 -5.74
C GLU A 78 -36.99 0.95 -7.09
N ILE A 79 -36.29 0.57 -8.15
CA ILE A 79 -36.56 1.02 -9.52
C ILE A 79 -37.38 -0.08 -10.22
N THR A 80 -38.70 0.03 -10.22
CA THR A 80 -39.56 -0.79 -11.08
C THR A 80 -39.42 -0.36 -12.52
N THR A 81 -39.03 -1.31 -13.38
CA THR A 81 -38.78 -1.13 -14.81
C THR A 81 -40.07 -1.13 -15.62
N GLU A 82 -40.18 -0.27 -16.63
CA GLU A 82 -41.21 -0.35 -17.67
C GLU A 82 -40.67 -1.12 -18.90
N ALA A 83 -41.51 -1.92 -19.56
CA ALA A 83 -41.06 -2.90 -20.55
C ALA A 83 -40.76 -2.29 -21.92
N GLN A 84 -39.53 -2.50 -22.41
CA GLN A 84 -39.09 -2.11 -23.76
C GLN A 84 -38.96 -3.33 -24.68
N GLU A 85 -39.11 -3.15 -26.00
CA GLU A 85 -39.16 -4.27 -26.95
C GLU A 85 -37.85 -5.10 -27.00
N THR A 86 -37.97 -6.37 -26.61
CA THR A 86 -36.92 -7.41 -26.50
C THR A 86 -35.83 -7.16 -25.44
N ASP A 87 -35.51 -8.20 -24.67
CA ASP A 87 -34.44 -8.16 -23.66
C ASP A 87 -33.05 -8.29 -24.28
N PRO A 88 -32.06 -7.52 -23.80
CA PRO A 88 -30.69 -7.68 -24.24
C PRO A 88 -30.21 -9.09 -23.94
N THR A 89 -29.44 -9.66 -24.87
CA THR A 89 -28.87 -11.00 -24.72
C THR A 89 -27.47 -10.90 -24.14
N LEU A 90 -27.19 -11.76 -23.15
CA LEU A 90 -25.85 -11.98 -22.64
C LEU A 90 -24.97 -12.69 -23.69
N PRO A 91 -23.64 -12.70 -23.52
CA PRO A 91 -22.73 -13.33 -24.49
C PRO A 91 -22.97 -14.83 -24.73
N ASP A 92 -23.67 -15.52 -23.82
CA ASP A 92 -24.09 -16.93 -23.97
C ASP A 92 -25.47 -17.10 -24.66
N GLY A 93 -26.13 -15.99 -25.02
CA GLY A 93 -27.45 -15.94 -25.66
C GLY A 93 -28.65 -15.91 -24.70
N THR A 94 -28.43 -15.94 -23.38
CA THR A 94 -29.54 -15.84 -22.40
C THR A 94 -30.06 -14.41 -22.27
N PRO A 95 -31.36 -14.18 -21.99
CA PRO A 95 -31.91 -12.84 -21.80
C PRO A 95 -31.51 -12.24 -20.45
N TYR A 96 -31.18 -10.95 -20.43
CA TYR A 96 -30.89 -10.19 -19.22
C TYR A 96 -32.04 -9.24 -18.87
N THR A 97 -32.59 -9.38 -17.66
CA THR A 97 -33.83 -8.71 -17.25
C THR A 97 -33.64 -7.57 -16.24
N ASP A 98 -32.46 -7.44 -15.62
CA ASP A 98 -32.19 -6.47 -14.55
C ASP A 98 -31.72 -5.11 -15.10
N ARG A 99 -32.63 -4.42 -15.81
CA ARG A 99 -32.33 -3.13 -16.45
C ARG A 99 -32.53 -1.94 -15.51
N GLN A 100 -31.65 -0.95 -15.65
CA GLN A 100 -31.70 0.31 -14.94
C GLN A 100 -32.49 1.37 -15.73
N ASP A 101 -33.22 2.22 -15.01
CA ASP A 101 -33.87 3.41 -15.56
C ASP A 101 -32.85 4.55 -15.71
N TRP A 102 -32.13 4.56 -16.85
CA TRP A 102 -31.07 5.53 -17.12
C TRP A 102 -31.57 6.97 -17.18
N GLU A 103 -32.78 7.22 -17.68
CA GLU A 103 -33.35 8.57 -17.72
C GLU A 103 -33.55 9.11 -16.30
N LYS A 104 -34.16 8.32 -15.41
CA LYS A 104 -34.32 8.66 -14.00
C LYS A 104 -32.98 8.83 -13.30
N LEU A 105 -32.03 7.91 -13.47
CA LEU A 105 -30.71 8.00 -12.83
C LEU A 105 -29.94 9.26 -13.25
N LEU A 106 -29.87 9.55 -14.56
CA LEU A 106 -29.20 10.74 -15.08
C LEU A 106 -29.95 12.03 -14.73
N SER A 107 -31.26 11.98 -14.50
CA SER A 107 -32.04 13.13 -13.99
C SER A 107 -31.75 13.47 -12.52
N ILE A 108 -31.34 12.47 -11.72
CA ILE A 108 -30.88 12.66 -10.33
C ILE A 108 -29.44 13.17 -10.34
N ASN A 109 -28.56 12.52 -11.11
CA ASN A 109 -27.16 12.91 -11.21
C ASN A 109 -26.50 12.49 -12.55
N SER A 110 -25.95 13.48 -13.26
CA SER A 110 -25.21 13.31 -14.52
C SER A 110 -23.87 12.59 -14.38
N ASP A 111 -23.36 12.44 -13.15
CA ASP A 111 -22.10 11.75 -12.86
C ASP A 111 -22.26 10.23 -12.86
N VAL A 112 -23.49 9.68 -12.89
CA VAL A 112 -23.74 8.25 -13.10
C VAL A 112 -23.18 7.84 -14.46
N LYS A 113 -22.17 6.95 -14.46
CA LYS A 113 -21.56 6.40 -15.70
C LYS A 113 -21.86 4.92 -15.91
N GLY A 114 -22.33 4.22 -14.88
CA GLY A 114 -22.75 2.84 -14.98
C GLY A 114 -23.50 2.34 -13.76
N TRP A 115 -23.72 1.04 -13.71
CA TRP A 115 -24.37 0.33 -12.61
C TRP A 115 -23.71 -1.02 -12.43
N ILE A 116 -23.31 -1.35 -11.20
CA ILE A 116 -22.62 -2.59 -10.87
C ILE A 116 -23.52 -3.51 -10.06
N HIS A 117 -23.61 -4.77 -10.50
CA HIS A 117 -24.35 -5.82 -9.81
C HIS A 117 -23.51 -7.11 -9.79
N ILE A 118 -23.23 -7.66 -8.61
CA ILE A 118 -22.68 -9.01 -8.45
C ILE A 118 -23.80 -9.93 -7.94
N PRO A 119 -24.31 -10.87 -8.76
CA PRO A 119 -25.37 -11.79 -8.33
C PRO A 119 -25.03 -12.57 -7.07
N ASN A 120 -26.04 -12.84 -6.25
CA ASN A 120 -25.93 -13.50 -4.93
C ASN A 120 -25.13 -12.71 -3.88
N THR A 121 -25.01 -11.38 -4.04
CA THR A 121 -24.38 -10.47 -3.07
C THR A 121 -25.28 -9.25 -2.81
N ALA A 122 -24.95 -8.42 -1.83
CA ALA A 122 -25.57 -7.11 -1.61
C ALA A 122 -25.08 -6.02 -2.61
N ILE A 123 -24.10 -6.32 -3.47
CA ILE A 123 -23.52 -5.36 -4.41
C ILE A 123 -24.47 -5.18 -5.59
N ASN A 124 -25.28 -4.13 -5.54
CA ASN A 124 -26.21 -3.73 -6.59
C ASN A 124 -26.41 -2.19 -6.53
N TYR A 125 -25.54 -1.43 -7.20
CA TYR A 125 -25.38 0.01 -6.98
C TYR A 125 -25.10 0.83 -8.26
N PRO A 126 -25.53 2.11 -8.32
CA PRO A 126 -25.06 3.04 -9.33
C PRO A 126 -23.57 3.33 -9.15
N VAL A 127 -22.86 3.53 -10.27
CA VAL A 127 -21.44 3.85 -10.30
C VAL A 127 -21.24 5.24 -10.90
N LEU A 128 -20.62 6.13 -10.11
CA LEU A 128 -20.42 7.52 -10.45
C LEU A 128 -18.96 7.81 -10.85
N LYS A 129 -18.72 8.95 -11.51
CA LYS A 129 -17.37 9.50 -11.74
C LYS A 129 -17.46 11.02 -11.67
N SER A 130 -16.68 11.65 -10.80
CA SER A 130 -16.59 13.11 -10.75
C SER A 130 -15.39 13.59 -11.55
N GLU A 131 -15.55 14.71 -12.26
CA GLU A 131 -14.43 15.44 -12.87
C GLU A 131 -13.62 16.25 -11.83
N GLU A 132 -14.09 16.32 -10.57
CA GLU A 132 -13.33 16.89 -9.45
C GLU A 132 -12.33 15.89 -8.83
N ASP A 133 -12.42 14.60 -9.16
CA ASP A 133 -11.58 13.55 -8.56
C ASP A 133 -10.10 13.70 -8.96
N GLY A 134 -9.20 13.52 -8.00
CA GLY A 134 -7.77 13.70 -8.22
C GLY A 134 -6.88 13.18 -7.10
N TYR A 135 -5.59 13.50 -7.17
CA TYR A 135 -4.62 13.06 -6.16
C TYR A 135 -4.96 13.64 -4.78
N GLY A 136 -5.42 12.79 -3.86
CA GLY A 136 -5.76 13.16 -2.48
C GLY A 136 -7.20 13.66 -2.26
N TYR A 137 -8.03 13.73 -3.30
CA TYR A 137 -9.45 14.09 -3.18
C TYR A 137 -10.33 13.17 -4.03
N GLN A 138 -11.39 12.63 -3.44
CA GLN A 138 -12.37 11.76 -4.10
C GLN A 138 -13.77 12.22 -3.67
N TYR A 139 -14.56 12.72 -4.62
CA TYR A 139 -15.83 13.42 -4.40
C TYR A 139 -16.89 12.50 -3.81
N TYR A 140 -17.06 11.30 -4.39
CA TYR A 140 -18.10 10.35 -4.01
C TYR A 140 -17.74 9.43 -2.84
N LEU A 141 -16.57 9.63 -2.21
CA LEU A 141 -16.14 8.87 -1.03
C LEU A 141 -17.11 9.04 0.15
N HIS A 142 -17.68 10.23 0.35
CA HIS A 142 -18.65 10.50 1.42
C HIS A 142 -19.90 11.23 0.89
N ARG A 143 -20.37 10.85 -0.30
CA ARG A 143 -21.58 11.42 -0.92
C ARG A 143 -22.48 10.35 -1.53
N ALA A 144 -23.78 10.53 -1.38
CA ALA A 144 -24.82 9.73 -2.02
C ALA A 144 -25.01 10.08 -3.50
N LEU A 145 -25.92 9.35 -4.17
CA LEU A 145 -26.30 9.54 -5.57
C LEU A 145 -26.70 11.00 -5.90
N ASP A 146 -27.39 11.69 -5.00
CA ASP A 146 -27.84 13.08 -5.19
C ASP A 146 -26.78 14.14 -4.79
N GLY A 147 -25.57 13.71 -4.44
CA GLY A 147 -24.47 14.58 -3.98
C GLY A 147 -24.58 15.02 -2.52
N SER A 148 -25.62 14.63 -1.78
CA SER A 148 -25.72 14.86 -0.34
C SER A 148 -24.66 14.05 0.43
N TYR A 149 -24.32 14.49 1.65
CA TYR A 149 -23.35 13.77 2.48
C TYR A 149 -23.92 12.42 2.94
N GLU A 150 -23.17 11.35 2.72
CA GLU A 150 -23.46 10.00 3.17
C GLU A 150 -22.14 9.36 3.61
N TYR A 151 -22.09 8.78 4.81
CA TYR A 151 -20.87 8.18 5.36
C TYR A 151 -20.48 6.90 4.61
N ALA A 152 -21.46 6.14 4.10
CA ALA A 152 -21.20 4.99 3.24
C ALA A 152 -20.68 5.39 1.83
N GLY A 153 -20.79 6.67 1.46
CA GLY A 153 -20.46 7.19 0.14
C GLY A 153 -21.31 6.60 -0.98
N SER A 154 -20.73 6.58 -2.18
CA SER A 154 -21.25 5.86 -3.34
C SER A 154 -20.16 4.95 -3.91
N ILE A 155 -20.53 4.10 -4.88
CA ILE A 155 -19.53 3.42 -5.72
C ILE A 155 -19.05 4.41 -6.79
N PHE A 156 -17.73 4.56 -6.96
CA PHE A 156 -17.18 5.52 -7.92
C PHE A 156 -15.96 5.02 -8.70
N ILE A 157 -15.79 5.53 -9.92
CA ILE A 157 -14.65 5.26 -10.81
C ILE A 157 -13.48 6.15 -10.42
N ASP A 158 -12.29 5.56 -10.25
CA ASP A 158 -11.05 6.28 -9.97
C ASP A 158 -10.69 7.26 -11.11
N TYR A 159 -10.19 8.45 -10.77
CA TYR A 159 -9.69 9.44 -11.74
C TYR A 159 -8.59 8.89 -12.67
N ARG A 160 -7.81 7.89 -12.22
CA ARG A 160 -6.75 7.21 -12.99
C ARG A 160 -7.28 6.23 -14.03
N SER A 161 -8.59 5.97 -14.04
CA SER A 161 -9.30 5.43 -15.21
C SER A 161 -9.74 6.66 -16.03
N SER A 162 -8.81 7.22 -16.82
CA SER A 162 -8.98 8.57 -17.39
C SER A 162 -10.10 8.64 -18.43
N GLU A 163 -10.29 7.58 -19.22
CA GLU A 163 -11.40 7.39 -20.17
C GLU A 163 -12.68 6.86 -19.49
N GLY A 164 -12.72 6.83 -18.14
CA GLY A 164 -13.87 6.37 -17.36
C GLY A 164 -14.21 4.90 -17.66
N VAL A 165 -15.43 4.65 -18.13
CA VAL A 165 -15.91 3.30 -18.50
C VAL A 165 -15.23 2.74 -19.75
N LYS A 166 -14.47 3.56 -20.49
CA LYS A 166 -13.69 3.14 -21.67
C LYS A 166 -12.21 2.90 -21.37
N SER A 167 -11.76 3.14 -20.13
CA SER A 167 -10.39 2.83 -19.72
C SER A 167 -10.09 1.35 -19.83
N LYS A 168 -8.82 1.02 -20.10
CA LYS A 168 -8.37 -0.38 -20.27
C LYS A 168 -8.60 -1.21 -19.00
N ASN A 169 -8.45 -0.56 -17.85
CA ASN A 169 -8.85 -1.03 -16.55
C ASN A 169 -9.78 0.00 -15.88
N ILE A 170 -11.06 -0.35 -15.70
CA ILE A 170 -12.03 0.47 -14.97
C ILE A 170 -11.83 0.22 -13.48
N ILE A 171 -11.15 1.12 -12.78
CA ILE A 171 -10.95 0.98 -11.33
C ILE A 171 -12.14 1.63 -10.61
N THR A 172 -12.80 0.87 -9.73
CA THR A 172 -13.89 1.37 -8.89
C THR A 172 -13.59 1.15 -7.41
N HIS A 173 -14.08 2.07 -6.58
CA HIS A 173 -13.98 2.00 -5.13
C HIS A 173 -15.36 1.99 -4.50
N GLY A 174 -15.44 1.37 -3.33
CA GLY A 174 -16.59 1.44 -2.44
C GLY A 174 -16.15 1.17 -1.02
N HIS A 175 -16.81 1.80 -0.05
CA HIS A 175 -16.63 1.45 1.36
C HIS A 175 -16.98 -0.04 1.59
N LYS A 176 -16.40 -0.63 2.63
CA LYS A 176 -16.82 -1.92 3.17
C LYS A 176 -17.48 -1.64 4.51
N MET A 177 -18.79 -1.49 4.48
CA MET A 177 -19.59 -1.09 5.64
C MET A 177 -19.87 -2.30 6.54
N ASN A 178 -19.75 -2.18 7.86
CA ASN A 178 -19.96 -3.30 8.77
C ASN A 178 -21.41 -3.81 8.83
N ASN A 179 -22.38 -3.08 8.28
CA ASN A 179 -23.77 -3.52 8.08
C ASN A 179 -23.99 -4.41 6.83
N GLY A 180 -22.93 -4.72 6.06
CA GLY A 180 -23.00 -5.58 4.87
C GLY A 180 -23.21 -4.84 3.53
N THR A 181 -23.32 -3.51 3.52
CA THR A 181 -23.58 -2.75 2.28
C THR A 181 -22.30 -2.31 1.55
N MET A 182 -22.50 -1.68 0.39
CA MET A 182 -21.44 -1.19 -0.49
C MET A 182 -20.57 -2.36 -0.97
N TYR A 183 -19.25 -2.29 -0.88
CA TYR A 183 -18.34 -3.35 -1.30
C TYR A 183 -17.98 -4.35 -0.17
N HIS A 184 -18.78 -4.43 0.91
CA HIS A 184 -18.53 -5.38 2.01
C HIS A 184 -18.27 -6.80 1.51
N ASP A 185 -19.16 -7.31 0.65
CA ASP A 185 -19.16 -8.70 0.19
C ASP A 185 -17.89 -9.12 -0.57
N LEU A 186 -17.07 -8.16 -1.05
CA LEU A 186 -15.77 -8.49 -1.65
C LEU A 186 -14.82 -9.18 -0.67
N ILE A 187 -14.98 -9.01 0.65
CA ILE A 187 -14.13 -9.71 1.64
C ILE A 187 -14.48 -11.20 1.75
N ASN A 188 -15.68 -11.62 1.34
CA ASN A 188 -16.18 -12.98 1.50
C ASN A 188 -15.55 -13.97 0.50
N TYR A 189 -14.93 -13.48 -0.57
CA TYR A 189 -14.08 -14.30 -1.44
C TYR A 189 -12.82 -14.84 -0.74
N GLY A 190 -12.47 -14.36 0.46
CA GLY A 190 -11.41 -14.93 1.26
C GLY A 190 -10.64 -13.93 2.11
N ALA A 191 -9.98 -14.45 3.14
CA ALA A 191 -9.03 -13.72 3.98
C ALA A 191 -7.59 -14.13 3.59
N TYR A 192 -6.89 -14.88 4.45
CA TYR A 192 -5.57 -15.47 4.17
C TYR A 192 -5.58 -16.63 3.15
N THR A 193 -6.76 -17.15 2.83
CA THR A 193 -7.01 -18.15 1.79
C THR A 193 -8.30 -17.78 1.07
N GLY A 194 -8.43 -18.19 -0.20
CA GLY A 194 -9.66 -18.03 -0.97
C GLY A 194 -10.78 -18.95 -0.47
N ASP A 195 -12.01 -18.44 -0.46
CA ASP A 195 -13.23 -19.23 -0.29
C ASP A 195 -13.77 -19.62 -1.68
N LEU A 196 -13.52 -20.88 -2.07
CA LEU A 196 -13.89 -21.38 -3.39
C LEU A 196 -15.41 -21.59 -3.54
N ASP A 197 -16.12 -21.85 -2.45
CA ASP A 197 -17.56 -22.06 -2.47
C ASP A 197 -18.29 -20.72 -2.58
N TYR A 198 -17.77 -19.66 -1.95
CA TYR A 198 -18.23 -18.29 -2.18
C TYR A 198 -17.93 -17.82 -3.62
N TYR A 199 -16.70 -18.02 -4.11
CA TYR A 199 -16.36 -17.68 -5.50
C TYR A 199 -17.31 -18.34 -6.52
N LYS A 200 -17.68 -19.61 -6.32
CA LYS A 200 -18.61 -20.32 -7.21
C LYS A 200 -20.05 -19.83 -7.14
N GLN A 201 -20.45 -19.13 -6.07
CA GLN A 201 -21.75 -18.48 -5.95
C GLN A 201 -21.79 -17.10 -6.60
N ALA A 202 -20.66 -16.37 -6.60
CA ALA A 202 -20.52 -15.04 -7.21
C ALA A 202 -19.32 -14.94 -8.18
N PRO A 203 -19.23 -15.75 -9.27
CA PRO A 203 -18.05 -15.78 -10.13
C PRO A 203 -18.00 -14.66 -11.20
N THR A 204 -19.10 -13.94 -11.38
CA THR A 204 -19.30 -12.94 -12.43
C THR A 204 -19.99 -11.71 -11.88
N LEU A 205 -19.83 -10.58 -12.57
CA LEU A 205 -20.56 -9.35 -12.31
C LEU A 205 -21.16 -8.80 -13.61
N PHE A 206 -22.13 -7.90 -13.46
CA PHE A 206 -22.63 -7.03 -14.51
C PHE A 206 -22.15 -5.61 -14.22
N PHE A 207 -21.68 -4.94 -15.28
CA PHE A 207 -21.38 -3.51 -15.26
C PHE A 207 -22.10 -2.87 -16.44
N ASN A 208 -23.32 -2.42 -16.20
CA ASN A 208 -24.17 -1.86 -17.25
C ASN A 208 -23.86 -0.38 -17.41
N THR A 209 -24.01 0.13 -18.63
CA THR A 209 -23.90 1.55 -18.95
C THR A 209 -25.14 1.98 -19.77
N PRO A 210 -25.35 3.29 -20.01
CA PRO A 210 -26.43 3.75 -20.90
C PRO A 210 -26.37 3.15 -22.32
N GLU A 211 -25.19 2.71 -22.76
CA GLU A 211 -24.99 2.04 -24.05
C GLU A 211 -25.36 0.55 -24.06
N GLY A 212 -25.42 -0.14 -22.91
CA GLY A 212 -25.77 -1.55 -22.88
C GLY A 212 -25.46 -2.31 -21.58
N VAL A 213 -25.72 -3.62 -21.64
CA VAL A 213 -25.46 -4.59 -20.57
C VAL A 213 -24.15 -5.29 -20.85
N GLU A 214 -23.26 -5.36 -19.85
CA GLU A 214 -21.95 -5.99 -19.99
C GLU A 214 -21.70 -6.98 -18.86
N GLN A 215 -21.47 -8.25 -19.20
CA GLN A 215 -21.09 -9.29 -18.25
C GLN A 215 -19.55 -9.38 -18.15
N TRP A 216 -19.05 -9.61 -16.95
CA TRP A 216 -17.62 -9.73 -16.66
C TRP A 216 -17.37 -10.95 -15.77
N VAL A 217 -16.29 -11.69 -16.02
CA VAL A 217 -15.90 -12.87 -15.24
C VAL A 217 -14.71 -12.56 -14.34
N ILE A 218 -14.85 -12.86 -13.04
CA ILE A 218 -13.78 -12.65 -12.06
C ILE A 218 -12.67 -13.66 -12.33
N PHE A 219 -11.45 -13.15 -12.53
CA PHE A 219 -10.25 -13.95 -12.79
C PHE A 219 -9.16 -13.79 -11.73
N SER A 220 -9.30 -12.80 -10.85
CA SER A 220 -8.41 -12.62 -9.71
C SER A 220 -9.13 -11.99 -8.53
N VAL A 221 -8.88 -12.53 -7.35
CA VAL A 221 -9.13 -11.89 -6.05
C VAL A 221 -7.84 -11.93 -5.26
N TYR A 222 -7.39 -10.80 -4.70
CA TYR A 222 -6.15 -10.73 -3.92
C TYR A 222 -6.19 -9.68 -2.81
N LYS A 223 -5.18 -9.69 -1.95
CA LYS A 223 -4.95 -8.70 -0.90
C LYS A 223 -3.72 -7.85 -1.23
N THR A 224 -3.76 -6.57 -0.88
CA THR A 224 -2.63 -5.66 -1.07
C THR A 224 -2.49 -4.70 0.10
N ASN A 225 -1.24 -4.33 0.40
CA ASN A 225 -0.94 -3.27 1.37
C ASN A 225 -1.19 -1.89 0.77
N THR A 226 -1.23 -0.88 1.64
CA THR A 226 -1.08 0.55 1.28
C THR A 226 0.02 1.25 2.09
N LEU A 227 0.45 0.65 3.22
CA LEU A 227 1.53 1.15 4.06
C LEU A 227 2.88 0.57 3.63
N GLU A 228 3.91 1.42 3.52
CA GLU A 228 5.28 1.05 3.15
C GLU A 228 5.90 0.05 4.14
N ARG A 229 5.58 0.14 5.43
CA ARG A 229 6.04 -0.81 6.47
C ARG A 229 5.57 -2.26 6.24
N HIS A 230 4.59 -2.48 5.36
CA HIS A 230 4.07 -3.81 5.02
C HIS A 230 4.69 -4.41 3.74
N GLY A 231 5.67 -3.72 3.13
CA GLY A 231 6.38 -4.17 1.94
C GLY A 231 6.25 -3.26 0.73
N ASP A 232 6.89 -3.66 -0.37
CA ASP A 232 6.79 -2.93 -1.65
C ASP A 232 5.33 -2.92 -2.16
N PHE A 233 4.78 -1.72 -2.37
CA PHE A 233 3.41 -1.52 -2.83
C PHE A 233 3.25 -1.92 -4.30
N PHE A 234 2.40 -2.92 -4.57
CA PHE A 234 1.93 -3.18 -5.93
C PHE A 234 0.92 -2.10 -6.34
N ASN A 235 1.31 -1.21 -7.24
CA ASN A 235 0.42 -0.16 -7.74
C ASN A 235 -0.67 -0.73 -8.67
N TYR A 236 -1.72 -1.28 -8.06
CA TYR A 236 -2.90 -1.77 -8.77
C TYR A 236 -3.77 -0.65 -9.34
N PHE A 237 -3.54 0.60 -8.97
CA PHE A 237 -4.30 1.75 -9.46
C PHE A 237 -3.82 2.25 -10.84
N HIS A 238 -3.77 1.35 -11.83
CA HIS A 238 -3.33 1.64 -13.18
C HIS A 238 -4.49 1.43 -14.16
N GLY A 239 -5.15 2.52 -14.58
CA GLY A 239 -6.33 2.47 -15.44
C GLY A 239 -6.00 2.38 -16.94
N ASP A 240 -4.93 3.06 -17.36
CA ASP A 240 -4.56 3.23 -18.76
C ASP A 240 -3.08 2.89 -18.99
N PHE A 241 -2.76 2.16 -20.06
CA PHE A 241 -1.45 1.55 -20.28
C PHE A 241 -0.74 2.15 -21.50
N ALA A 242 0.59 2.28 -21.42
CA ALA A 242 1.39 2.87 -22.49
C ALA A 242 1.68 1.91 -23.66
N SER A 243 1.46 0.60 -23.47
CA SER A 243 1.67 -0.45 -24.46
C SER A 243 1.12 -1.79 -23.98
N ASP A 244 0.83 -2.71 -24.90
CA ASP A 244 0.24 -4.02 -24.58
C ASP A 244 1.14 -4.88 -23.70
N ALA A 245 2.47 -4.83 -23.91
CA ALA A 245 3.43 -5.48 -23.00
C ALA A 245 3.31 -5.01 -21.54
N GLN A 246 2.90 -3.75 -21.32
CA GLN A 246 2.71 -3.17 -19.99
C GLN A 246 1.44 -3.70 -19.34
N PHE A 247 0.35 -3.76 -20.12
CA PHE A 247 -0.94 -4.31 -19.69
C PHE A 247 -0.82 -5.80 -19.35
N MET A 248 -0.19 -6.59 -20.22
CA MET A 248 -0.05 -8.03 -20.00
C MET A 248 0.86 -8.37 -18.82
N ASN A 249 1.92 -7.59 -18.58
CA ASN A 249 2.73 -7.74 -17.36
C ASN A 249 1.97 -7.33 -16.08
N TYR A 250 1.07 -6.35 -16.16
CA TYR A 250 0.16 -5.99 -15.06
C TYR A 250 -0.88 -7.11 -14.79
N VAL A 251 -1.49 -7.67 -15.84
CA VAL A 251 -2.42 -8.83 -15.74
C VAL A 251 -1.71 -10.06 -15.16
N TYR A 252 -0.48 -10.37 -15.59
CA TYR A 252 0.35 -11.42 -15.00
C TYR A 252 0.57 -11.17 -13.49
N ASN A 253 0.95 -9.94 -13.11
CA ASN A 253 1.13 -9.57 -11.71
C ASN A 253 -0.15 -9.67 -10.86
N ILE A 254 -1.33 -9.43 -11.44
CA ILE A 254 -2.64 -9.64 -10.78
C ILE A 254 -2.95 -11.14 -10.63
N LYS A 255 -2.69 -11.96 -11.65
CA LYS A 255 -2.92 -13.41 -11.58
C LYS A 255 -2.01 -14.08 -10.55
N MET A 256 -0.72 -13.73 -10.50
CA MET A 256 0.22 -14.25 -9.49
C MET A 256 -0.16 -13.91 -8.04
N ARG A 257 -0.93 -12.83 -7.84
CA ARG A 257 -1.43 -12.42 -6.51
C ARG A 257 -2.73 -13.09 -6.11
N SER A 258 -3.42 -13.76 -7.04
CA SER A 258 -4.76 -14.25 -6.74
C SER A 258 -4.78 -15.39 -5.73
N LEU A 259 -5.73 -15.32 -4.80
CA LEU A 259 -6.16 -16.41 -3.91
C LEU A 259 -6.76 -17.61 -4.66
N PHE A 260 -6.97 -17.51 -5.99
CA PHE A 260 -7.56 -18.55 -6.82
C PHE A 260 -6.78 -18.77 -8.11
N ASN A 261 -6.71 -20.03 -8.55
CA ASN A 261 -6.30 -20.39 -9.90
C ASN A 261 -7.56 -20.49 -10.76
N ILE A 262 -7.84 -19.43 -11.52
CA ILE A 262 -9.01 -19.33 -12.40
C ILE A 262 -8.52 -19.34 -13.85
N PRO A 263 -8.84 -20.37 -14.66
CA PRO A 263 -8.34 -20.51 -16.03
C PRO A 263 -9.12 -19.65 -17.04
N VAL A 264 -9.50 -18.43 -16.65
CA VAL A 264 -10.06 -17.40 -17.53
C VAL A 264 -8.96 -16.94 -18.50
N PRO A 265 -9.16 -17.09 -19.83
CA PRO A 265 -8.22 -16.58 -20.80
C PRO A 265 -8.26 -15.06 -20.85
N ILE A 266 -7.08 -14.44 -21.03
CA ILE A 266 -6.92 -12.99 -21.14
C ILE A 266 -5.77 -12.68 -22.10
N ASN A 267 -5.97 -11.70 -22.99
CA ASN A 267 -4.96 -11.16 -23.88
C ASN A 267 -4.99 -9.62 -23.91
N GLU A 268 -4.13 -9.05 -24.74
CA GLU A 268 -3.87 -7.63 -24.89
C GLU A 268 -5.09 -6.80 -25.34
N ASP A 269 -6.07 -7.39 -26.01
CA ASP A 269 -7.26 -6.69 -26.49
C ASP A 269 -8.34 -6.53 -25.40
N ASP A 270 -8.35 -7.41 -24.39
CA ASP A 270 -9.39 -7.43 -23.36
C ASP A 270 -9.46 -6.16 -22.51
N GLN A 271 -10.66 -5.86 -21.99
CA GLN A 271 -10.88 -4.84 -20.96
C GLN A 271 -11.08 -5.51 -19.60
N ILE A 272 -10.58 -4.88 -18.53
CA ILE A 272 -10.77 -5.35 -17.14
C ILE A 272 -11.46 -4.28 -16.27
N ILE A 273 -12.07 -4.74 -15.18
CA ILE A 273 -12.66 -3.90 -14.12
C ILE A 273 -12.07 -4.34 -12.78
N THR A 274 -11.62 -3.37 -11.98
CA THR A 274 -10.95 -3.57 -10.69
C THR A 274 -11.82 -3.00 -9.58
N LEU A 275 -12.24 -3.85 -8.65
CA LEU A 275 -13.06 -3.51 -7.49
C LEU A 275 -12.16 -3.41 -6.25
N SER A 276 -12.15 -2.27 -5.58
CA SER A 276 -11.25 -1.98 -4.46
C SER A 276 -12.03 -1.65 -3.18
N THR A 277 -11.71 -2.33 -2.07
CA THR A 277 -12.26 -1.98 -0.75
C THR A 277 -11.33 -2.35 0.41
N CYS A 278 -11.62 -1.82 1.61
CA CYS A 278 -10.86 -2.09 2.85
C CYS A 278 -10.95 -3.55 3.28
N SER A 279 -9.87 -4.08 3.88
CA SER A 279 -9.84 -5.44 4.45
C SER A 279 -9.18 -5.48 5.83
N HIS A 280 -9.22 -6.64 6.50
CA HIS A 280 -8.94 -6.76 7.94
C HIS A 280 -7.71 -7.59 8.30
N GLU A 281 -7.02 -8.20 7.32
CA GLU A 281 -5.85 -9.04 7.56
C GLU A 281 -4.73 -8.22 8.21
N TYR A 282 -4.58 -6.96 7.78
CA TYR A 282 -3.59 -6.01 8.26
C TYR A 282 -4.13 -4.58 8.19
N THR A 283 -3.53 -3.66 8.97
CA THR A 283 -3.90 -2.24 8.92
C THR A 283 -3.78 -1.68 7.50
N ASP A 284 -4.83 -0.98 7.06
CA ASP A 284 -4.96 -0.36 5.74
C ASP A 284 -4.71 -1.29 4.55
N PHE A 285 -4.94 -2.60 4.70
CA PHE A 285 -5.01 -3.50 3.56
C PHE A 285 -6.28 -3.25 2.73
N ARG A 286 -6.24 -3.76 1.51
CA ARG A 286 -7.35 -3.74 0.56
C ARG A 286 -7.59 -5.15 0.02
N THR A 287 -8.86 -5.54 -0.07
CA THR A 287 -9.27 -6.63 -0.96
C THR A 287 -9.48 -6.03 -2.33
N VAL A 288 -8.91 -6.68 -3.35
CA VAL A 288 -9.08 -6.30 -4.75
C VAL A 288 -9.64 -7.48 -5.53
N VAL A 289 -10.76 -7.26 -6.23
CA VAL A 289 -11.38 -8.24 -7.12
C VAL A 289 -11.28 -7.70 -8.55
N VAL A 290 -10.79 -8.51 -9.48
CA VAL A 290 -10.58 -8.10 -10.87
C VAL A 290 -11.31 -9.05 -11.80
N ALA A 291 -12.15 -8.47 -12.66
CA ALA A 291 -12.93 -9.18 -13.66
C ALA A 291 -12.57 -8.74 -15.08
N ARG A 292 -12.76 -9.62 -16.05
CA ARG A 292 -12.48 -9.41 -17.47
C ARG A 292 -13.79 -9.53 -18.26
N LYS A 293 -14.01 -8.63 -19.22
CA LYS A 293 -15.27 -8.55 -19.99
C LYS A 293 -15.54 -9.85 -20.76
N VAL A 294 -16.73 -10.42 -20.64
CA VAL A 294 -17.07 -11.68 -21.30
C VAL A 294 -17.17 -11.45 -22.81
N ARG A 295 -16.45 -12.25 -23.60
CA ARG A 295 -16.38 -12.11 -25.05
C ARG A 295 -17.63 -12.71 -25.70
N GLN A 296 -18.02 -12.23 -26.87
CA GLN A 296 -19.24 -12.71 -27.55
C GLN A 296 -19.13 -14.21 -27.90
N GLY A 297 -20.14 -15.00 -27.51
CA GLY A 297 -20.15 -16.46 -27.65
C GLY A 297 -19.33 -17.23 -26.61
N GLU A 298 -18.72 -16.55 -25.63
CA GLU A 298 -17.96 -17.19 -24.56
C GLU A 298 -18.87 -17.73 -23.45
N SER A 299 -18.61 -18.97 -23.01
CA SER A 299 -19.25 -19.53 -21.81
C SER A 299 -18.29 -19.53 -20.63
N VAL A 300 -18.64 -18.80 -19.58
CA VAL A 300 -17.82 -18.68 -18.35
C VAL A 300 -17.82 -19.95 -17.49
N LYS A 301 -18.79 -20.86 -17.70
CA LYS A 301 -19.02 -22.02 -16.83
C LYS A 301 -17.79 -22.91 -16.67
N GLU A 302 -17.06 -23.16 -17.76
CA GLU A 302 -15.90 -24.05 -17.73
C GLU A 302 -14.78 -23.51 -16.84
N TYR A 303 -14.59 -22.18 -16.80
CA TYR A 303 -13.57 -21.57 -15.94
C TYR A 303 -13.94 -21.69 -14.46
N ILE A 304 -15.23 -21.54 -14.14
CA ILE A 304 -15.77 -21.61 -12.78
C ILE A 304 -15.70 -23.04 -12.24
N ASP A 305 -16.07 -24.03 -13.06
CA ASP A 305 -15.99 -25.45 -12.71
C ASP A 305 -14.54 -25.90 -12.45
N LYS A 306 -13.57 -25.33 -13.18
CA LYS A 306 -12.13 -25.61 -13.08
C LYS A 306 -11.38 -24.76 -12.04
N ALA A 307 -12.02 -23.76 -11.43
CA ALA A 307 -11.37 -22.89 -10.47
C ALA A 307 -10.94 -23.65 -9.21
N THR A 308 -9.74 -23.35 -8.69
CA THR A 308 -9.23 -23.88 -7.41
C THR A 308 -8.74 -22.74 -6.52
N VAL A 309 -8.58 -23.01 -5.22
CA VAL A 309 -7.76 -22.14 -4.35
C VAL A 309 -6.32 -22.14 -4.85
N ASN A 310 -5.64 -21.00 -4.74
CA ASN A 310 -4.21 -20.85 -4.99
C ASN A 310 -3.46 -20.69 -3.66
N ASN A 311 -2.75 -21.73 -3.25
CA ASN A 311 -1.93 -21.72 -2.03
C ASN A 311 -0.55 -21.06 -2.25
N GLU A 312 -0.21 -20.69 -3.49
CA GLU A 312 1.05 -20.04 -3.88
C GLU A 312 0.83 -18.56 -4.27
N ALA A 313 -0.30 -17.98 -3.84
CA ALA A 313 -0.61 -16.58 -4.05
C ALA A 313 0.51 -15.67 -3.53
N TRP A 314 0.87 -14.64 -4.31
CA TRP A 314 1.82 -13.64 -3.87
C TRP A 314 1.16 -12.60 -2.96
N TRP A 315 1.77 -12.37 -1.80
CA TRP A 315 1.30 -11.45 -0.76
C TRP A 315 2.27 -10.28 -0.54
N PRO A 316 1.83 -9.18 0.10
CA PRO A 316 2.74 -8.16 0.63
C PRO A 316 3.71 -8.74 1.69
N ASP A 317 4.89 -8.14 1.83
CA ASP A 317 6.03 -8.69 2.58
C ASP A 317 5.76 -8.99 4.07
N VAL A 318 4.83 -8.25 4.70
CA VAL A 318 4.40 -8.50 6.08
C VAL A 318 3.84 -9.92 6.27
N TYR A 319 3.14 -10.47 5.28
CA TYR A 319 2.57 -11.81 5.35
C TYR A 319 3.65 -12.88 5.52
N TYR A 320 4.70 -12.84 4.68
CA TYR A 320 5.82 -13.77 4.73
C TYR A 320 6.63 -13.63 6.02
N THR A 321 6.76 -12.39 6.52
CA THR A 321 7.43 -12.09 7.78
C THR A 321 6.71 -12.74 8.97
N ASP A 322 5.39 -12.59 9.07
CA ASP A 322 4.60 -13.12 10.18
C ASP A 322 4.41 -14.64 10.12
N HIS A 323 4.20 -15.18 8.91
CA HIS A 323 3.96 -16.61 8.71
C HIS A 323 5.26 -17.42 8.62
N SER A 324 6.43 -16.77 8.66
CA SER A 324 7.77 -17.40 8.51
C SER A 324 7.89 -18.27 7.24
N THR A 325 7.23 -17.85 6.15
CA THR A 325 7.20 -18.55 4.86
C THR A 325 8.13 -17.87 3.85
N PRO A 326 8.83 -18.61 2.97
CA PRO A 326 9.62 -18.00 1.92
C PRO A 326 8.72 -17.30 0.91
N ARG A 327 9.05 -16.05 0.55
CA ARG A 327 8.37 -15.31 -0.51
C ARG A 327 8.63 -15.98 -1.88
N PRO A 328 7.61 -16.21 -2.73
CA PRO A 328 7.81 -16.69 -4.07
C PRO A 328 8.40 -15.60 -4.98
N GLU A 329 9.27 -16.02 -5.88
CA GLU A 329 9.84 -15.17 -6.94
C GLU A 329 8.77 -14.85 -8.00
N ILE A 330 8.69 -13.58 -8.40
CA ILE A 330 7.87 -13.13 -9.52
C ILE A 330 8.79 -12.62 -10.62
N THR A 331 8.57 -13.10 -11.84
CA THR A 331 9.29 -12.69 -13.05
C THR A 331 8.46 -11.66 -13.84
N THR A 332 8.35 -11.79 -15.15
CA THR A 332 7.51 -10.94 -16.01
C THR A 332 6.67 -11.79 -16.95
N PHE A 333 5.61 -11.20 -17.52
CA PHE A 333 4.79 -11.87 -18.53
C PHE A 333 5.65 -12.45 -19.66
N ARG A 334 6.54 -11.64 -20.25
CA ARG A 334 7.43 -12.06 -21.35
C ARG A 334 8.33 -13.23 -20.94
N THR A 335 8.88 -13.17 -19.72
CA THR A 335 9.75 -14.22 -19.17
C THR A 335 9.04 -15.57 -19.03
N GLU A 336 7.76 -15.58 -18.64
CA GLU A 336 6.98 -16.83 -18.52
C GLU A 336 6.33 -17.25 -19.85
N TYR A 337 6.01 -16.30 -20.73
CA TYR A 337 5.54 -16.56 -22.08
C TYR A 337 6.61 -17.30 -22.90
N GLU A 338 7.86 -16.84 -22.88
CA GLU A 338 9.00 -17.48 -23.55
C GLU A 338 9.29 -18.91 -23.05
N LYS A 339 8.87 -19.24 -21.82
CA LYS A 339 8.95 -20.60 -21.25
C LYS A 339 7.74 -21.48 -21.58
N GLY A 340 6.64 -20.91 -22.10
CA GLY A 340 5.37 -21.61 -22.29
C GLY A 340 4.55 -21.79 -20.99
N ASN A 341 4.83 -21.01 -19.93
CA ASN A 341 4.23 -21.17 -18.60
C ASN A 341 2.90 -20.42 -18.42
N LEU A 342 2.32 -19.84 -19.48
CA LEU A 342 1.10 -19.03 -19.42
C LEU A 342 -0.09 -19.70 -20.15
N PRO A 343 -0.67 -20.79 -19.59
CA PRO A 343 -1.76 -21.54 -20.24
C PRO A 343 -3.10 -20.77 -20.34
N TRP A 344 -3.17 -19.57 -19.76
CA TRP A 344 -4.32 -18.66 -19.81
C TRP A 344 -4.13 -17.52 -20.82
N TYR A 345 -2.97 -17.40 -21.46
CA TYR A 345 -2.75 -16.38 -22.49
C TYR A 345 -3.17 -16.91 -23.86
N ASP A 346 -4.03 -16.18 -24.56
CA ASP A 346 -4.60 -16.58 -25.85
C ASP A 346 -4.43 -15.55 -26.98
N GLY A 347 -3.52 -14.59 -26.81
CA GLY A 347 -3.08 -13.66 -27.86
C GLY A 347 -1.88 -14.18 -28.66
N GLU A 348 -1.35 -13.37 -29.58
CA GLU A 348 -0.27 -13.77 -30.49
C GLU A 348 1.14 -13.68 -29.87
N GLY A 349 1.30 -13.02 -28.73
CA GLY A 349 2.58 -12.83 -28.03
C GLY A 349 3.51 -11.79 -28.64
N ASN A 350 3.13 -11.18 -29.76
CA ASN A 350 3.88 -10.13 -30.48
C ASN A 350 3.77 -8.75 -29.79
N LEU A 351 3.92 -8.71 -28.45
CA LEU A 351 3.63 -7.52 -27.64
C LEU A 351 4.71 -6.43 -27.81
N GLU A 352 4.31 -5.32 -28.40
CA GLU A 352 5.13 -4.11 -28.51
C GLU A 352 5.24 -3.37 -27.17
N GLY A 353 6.31 -2.56 -27.04
CA GLY A 353 6.54 -1.67 -25.90
C GLY A 353 7.19 -2.32 -24.67
N SER A 354 7.03 -1.66 -23.52
CA SER A 354 7.73 -1.97 -22.27
C SER A 354 6.80 -2.66 -21.27
N GLU A 355 7.28 -3.69 -20.59
CA GLU A 355 6.54 -4.36 -19.51
C GLU A 355 6.41 -3.51 -18.23
N PHE A 356 7.20 -2.45 -18.10
CA PHE A 356 7.25 -1.60 -16.90
C PHE A 356 6.27 -0.43 -17.02
N LEU A 357 5.47 -0.17 -15.98
CA LEU A 357 4.54 0.97 -15.95
C LEU A 357 5.31 2.28 -16.14
N LYS A 358 4.78 3.20 -16.96
CA LYS A 358 5.36 4.52 -17.19
C LYS A 358 5.21 5.34 -15.90
N GLY A 359 6.29 5.43 -15.11
CA GLY A 359 6.25 5.96 -13.74
C GLY A 359 6.38 4.90 -12.62
N ALA A 360 6.30 3.60 -12.91
CA ALA A 360 6.94 2.57 -12.06
C ALA A 360 8.45 2.46 -12.36
N GLN A 361 8.90 3.01 -13.50
CA GLN A 361 10.25 3.59 -13.62
C GLN A 361 10.33 5.03 -13.06
N GLY A 362 9.50 5.36 -12.07
CA GLY A 362 9.91 6.28 -11.02
C GLY A 362 10.97 5.54 -10.21
N ASN A 363 12.21 5.56 -10.70
CA ASN A 363 13.34 4.85 -10.10
C ASN A 363 13.34 5.10 -8.58
N LYS A 364 12.95 4.10 -7.77
CA LYS A 364 13.26 4.09 -6.33
C LYS A 364 14.78 4.19 -6.27
N SER A 365 15.26 5.40 -6.02
CA SER A 365 16.66 5.73 -6.14
C SER A 365 17.18 6.00 -4.76
N PHE A 366 18.07 5.15 -4.32
CA PHE A 366 18.59 5.17 -2.98
C PHE A 366 19.86 6.02 -2.93
N THR A 367 19.98 6.79 -1.87
CA THR A 367 21.20 7.52 -1.58
C THR A 367 22.22 6.55 -1.01
N VAL A 368 23.32 6.37 -1.74
CA VAL A 368 24.50 5.63 -1.31
C VAL A 368 25.58 6.63 -0.97
N ILE A 369 26.05 6.62 0.28
CA ILE A 369 27.10 7.52 0.78
C ILE A 369 28.33 6.68 1.11
N PHE A 370 29.45 6.95 0.46
CA PHE A 370 30.76 6.38 0.82
C PHE A 370 31.48 7.37 1.75
N LEU A 371 31.96 6.86 2.88
CA LEU A 371 32.72 7.64 3.87
C LEU A 371 34.22 7.44 3.72
N ASP A 372 35.00 8.40 4.23
CA ASP A 372 36.43 8.22 4.50
C ASP A 372 36.65 7.62 5.90
N TRP A 373 37.91 7.35 6.27
CA TRP A 373 38.31 6.80 7.57
C TRP A 373 37.88 7.66 8.77
N ASP A 374 37.80 8.98 8.60
CA ASP A 374 37.40 9.95 9.64
C ASP A 374 35.87 10.19 9.70
N GLY A 375 35.11 9.52 8.83
CA GLY A 375 33.66 9.69 8.70
C GLY A 375 33.22 10.86 7.83
N SER A 376 34.14 11.57 7.17
CA SER A 376 33.80 12.55 6.12
C SER A 376 33.23 11.85 4.87
N ILE A 377 32.53 12.60 4.00
CA ILE A 377 31.88 12.02 2.81
C ILE A 377 32.81 12.10 1.60
N LEU A 378 33.15 10.95 1.02
CA LEU A 378 33.93 10.85 -0.23
C LEU A 378 33.05 10.92 -1.48
N SER A 379 31.89 10.27 -1.44
CA SER A 379 30.96 10.23 -2.57
C SER A 379 29.53 10.06 -2.08
N THR A 380 28.61 10.81 -2.70
CA THR A 380 27.17 10.59 -2.60
C THR A 380 26.64 10.24 -3.98
N GLN A 381 25.89 9.15 -4.10
CA GLN A 381 25.31 8.66 -5.35
C GLN A 381 23.82 8.39 -5.19
N THR A 382 23.07 8.63 -6.26
CA THR A 382 21.65 8.30 -6.37
C THR A 382 21.55 7.07 -7.27
N VAL A 383 21.35 5.89 -6.66
CA VAL A 383 21.42 4.59 -7.34
C VAL A 383 20.03 3.99 -7.45
N THR A 384 19.59 3.67 -8.67
CA THR A 384 18.31 2.99 -8.92
C THR A 384 18.27 1.61 -8.26
N GLN A 385 17.13 1.25 -7.68
CA GLN A 385 16.87 -0.06 -7.07
C GLN A 385 17.34 -1.21 -7.98
N GLY A 386 18.07 -2.16 -7.38
CA GLY A 386 18.62 -3.31 -8.11
C GLY A 386 19.86 -3.02 -8.96
N LYS A 387 20.42 -1.81 -8.90
CA LYS A 387 21.70 -1.45 -9.55
C LYS A 387 22.83 -1.35 -8.54
N SER A 388 24.05 -1.43 -9.05
CA SER A 388 25.27 -1.26 -8.27
C SER A 388 25.62 0.22 -8.11
N ALA A 389 26.12 0.61 -6.94
CA ALA A 389 26.86 1.86 -6.78
C ALA A 389 28.27 1.72 -7.36
N THR A 390 28.90 2.83 -7.73
CA THR A 390 30.31 2.85 -8.16
C THR A 390 31.17 3.27 -6.97
N PRO A 391 32.06 2.43 -6.43
CA PRO A 391 32.91 2.84 -5.31
C PRO A 391 33.84 3.99 -5.73
N PRO A 392 34.14 4.96 -4.84
CA PRO A 392 35.19 5.95 -5.08
C PRO A 392 36.58 5.27 -5.06
N ALA A 393 37.63 6.04 -5.31
CA ALA A 393 39.00 5.56 -5.08
C ALA A 393 39.19 5.12 -3.63
N ASP A 394 40.02 4.09 -3.42
CA ASP A 394 40.28 3.51 -2.11
C ASP A 394 40.77 4.58 -1.12
N PRO A 395 40.13 4.73 0.06
CA PRO A 395 40.48 5.75 1.03
C PRO A 395 41.85 5.49 1.68
N VAL A 396 42.51 6.58 2.09
CA VAL A 396 43.82 6.52 2.73
C VAL A 396 43.67 6.93 4.20
N HIS A 397 43.80 5.96 5.09
CA HIS A 397 43.91 6.22 6.52
C HIS A 397 45.37 6.63 6.85
N PRO A 398 45.59 7.80 7.49
CA PRO A 398 46.93 8.22 7.90
C PRO A 398 47.58 7.22 8.85
N ASP A 399 48.88 7.01 8.72
CA ASP A 399 49.61 6.21 9.69
C ASP A 399 49.64 6.87 11.08
N ASP A 400 49.72 6.06 12.13
CA ASP A 400 50.07 6.49 13.48
C ASP A 400 51.51 6.08 13.87
N ASP A 401 51.89 6.27 15.13
CA ASP A 401 53.23 5.96 15.65
C ASP A 401 53.58 4.44 15.58
N TYR A 402 52.59 3.56 15.41
CA TYR A 402 52.73 2.10 15.52
C TYR A 402 52.28 1.37 14.24
N TYR A 403 51.29 1.89 13.51
CA TYR A 403 50.63 1.20 12.40
C TYR A 403 50.57 2.02 11.11
N HIS A 404 50.76 1.30 9.99
CA HIS A 404 50.31 1.69 8.66
C HIS A 404 48.96 1.00 8.38
N TYR A 405 47.99 1.72 7.81
CA TYR A 405 46.63 1.22 7.64
C TYR A 405 46.33 0.94 6.17
N VAL A 406 46.22 -0.34 5.82
CA VAL A 406 45.94 -0.78 4.43
C VAL A 406 44.44 -0.94 4.23
N PHE A 407 43.87 -0.26 3.24
CA PHE A 407 42.46 -0.46 2.86
C PHE A 407 42.23 -1.92 2.45
N LYS A 408 41.15 -2.51 2.97
CA LYS A 408 40.80 -3.92 2.74
C LYS A 408 39.58 -4.05 1.83
N GLU A 409 38.47 -3.44 2.23
CA GLU A 409 37.17 -3.54 1.55
C GLU A 409 36.18 -2.48 2.06
N TRP A 410 35.06 -2.33 1.36
CA TRP A 410 33.91 -1.55 1.83
C TRP A 410 33.00 -2.44 2.69
N GLN A 411 32.47 -1.91 3.80
CA GLN A 411 31.78 -2.72 4.82
C GLN A 411 30.39 -3.24 4.44
N LEU A 412 29.79 -2.80 3.32
CA LEU A 412 28.47 -3.22 2.86
C LEU A 412 28.52 -3.59 1.37
N ASP A 413 27.71 -4.57 0.97
CA ASP A 413 27.49 -4.88 -0.44
C ASP A 413 26.72 -3.75 -1.13
N TYR A 414 27.37 -3.14 -2.11
CA TYR A 414 26.86 -2.05 -2.94
C TYR A 414 26.51 -2.51 -4.37
N THR A 415 26.56 -3.81 -4.67
CA THR A 415 26.31 -4.35 -6.02
C THR A 415 24.83 -4.48 -6.35
N ASN A 416 23.97 -4.60 -5.33
CA ASN A 416 22.50 -4.70 -5.45
C ASN A 416 21.80 -3.75 -4.45
N VAL A 417 21.71 -2.47 -4.80
CA VAL A 417 21.19 -1.44 -3.88
C VAL A 417 19.66 -1.50 -3.80
N THR A 418 19.12 -1.79 -2.62
CA THR A 418 17.66 -1.90 -2.36
C THR A 418 17.15 -0.97 -1.25
N LYS A 419 18.02 -0.15 -0.65
CA LYS A 419 17.70 0.84 0.39
C LYS A 419 18.79 1.91 0.47
N ASN A 420 18.49 3.04 1.11
CA ASN A 420 19.51 4.05 1.47
C ASN A 420 20.59 3.40 2.36
N MET A 421 21.86 3.72 2.11
CA MET A 421 22.98 3.11 2.82
C MET A 421 24.17 4.06 2.92
N THR A 422 24.85 4.01 4.06
CA THR A 422 26.12 4.69 4.31
C THR A 422 27.18 3.62 4.52
N ILE A 423 28.23 3.65 3.70
CA ILE A 423 29.23 2.60 3.59
C ILE A 423 30.57 3.16 4.09
N ALA A 424 31.04 2.62 5.21
CA ALA A 424 32.35 2.92 5.75
C ALA A 424 33.42 1.98 5.14
N PRO A 425 34.68 2.42 5.07
CA PRO A 425 35.79 1.57 4.68
C PRO A 425 36.22 0.63 5.82
N SER A 426 36.87 -0.47 5.48
CA SER A 426 37.56 -1.36 6.41
C SER A 426 39.06 -1.32 6.16
N PHE A 427 39.85 -1.15 7.23
CA PHE A 427 41.30 -1.09 7.18
C PHE A 427 41.93 -2.23 7.98
N THR A 428 43.07 -2.73 7.51
CA THR A 428 43.92 -3.67 8.25
C THR A 428 45.14 -2.92 8.78
N PRO A 429 45.35 -2.85 10.12
CA PRO A 429 46.56 -2.27 10.69
C PRO A 429 47.76 -3.20 10.47
N VAL A 430 48.85 -2.64 9.96
CA VAL A 430 50.14 -3.31 9.73
C VAL A 430 51.18 -2.61 10.59
N HIS A 431 51.82 -3.36 11.50
CA HIS A 431 52.81 -2.78 12.41
C HIS A 431 54.02 -2.25 11.63
N LYS A 432 54.50 -1.05 11.97
CA LYS A 432 55.73 -0.49 11.40
C LYS A 432 56.94 -1.23 11.98
N GLU A 433 57.75 -1.87 11.13
CA GLU A 433 59.07 -2.36 11.58
C GLU A 433 59.96 -1.14 11.90
N GLN A 434 60.61 -1.17 13.08
CA GLN A 434 61.44 -0.08 13.60
C GLN A 434 62.87 -0.09 13.05
#